data_AF-A0A7Y5UUG0-F1
#
_entry.id   AF-A0A7Y5UUG0-F1
#
_cell.length_a   1.000
_cell.length_b   1.000
_cell.length_c   1.000
_cell.angle_alpha   90.00
_cell.angle_beta   90.00
_cell.angle_gamma   90.00
#
_symmetry.space_group_name_H-M   'P 1'
#
loop_
_entity.id
_entity.type
_entity.pdbx_description
1 polymer ?
#
loop_
_entity_poly.entity_id
_entity_poly.type
_entity_poly.pdbx_seq_one_letter_code
_entity_poly.pdbx_strand_id
1 'polypeptide(L)'
;VRWRDLAVGVIRQHRDSVTLTGKNLARELEFLAAGPALASRALSASTTRLAHASDAERELVELPRGIPQALRERVERATTGEILAAAEHDGLLWLVGGPGANKYVMTHVARVLELGGDDRYEWNETFGGSEQLVFDLAGADRYESSCDFSGPGVALFGTALVDDRAGDDQYVTQRCFAQACGLFGIGLVLDRAGDDTYSSTSATSGFAQGVGYWGAGVLVDLAGADRYVGEKLSQGVGGPRGLGLVVDATGDDRYTSNGPSFASVYGTPDAFAAFSQGFGYGLRSRAAGGTGALFDLAGDDRYDAGEFAQGCGYFFGLGVLHDERGSDDYVGQRYVQGASAHQAAGILVDGSGDDRYTCKQVAFQGGAWDQSVAWLVDRSGNDHYTGFGLGQGAAAQQALGVLVDLDGVDRYDSPDAQGQSGANDYHFERDHVLSFSALLDRGGDDDTYSTARTNGATSVTSPVDAPATAATRSYGVCVDN
;
A
#
# COMPACT_ATOMS: atom_id res chain seq x y z
N VAL A 1 3.01 -19.45 19.71
CA VAL A 1 2.54 -20.51 18.79
C VAL A 1 1.05 -20.37 18.47
N ARG A 2 0.10 -20.61 19.40
CA ARG A 2 -1.37 -20.55 19.11
C ARG A 2 -1.86 -19.30 18.36
N TRP A 3 -1.38 -18.10 18.72
CA TRP A 3 -1.84 -16.86 18.07
C TRP A 3 -1.26 -16.64 16.67
N ARG A 4 -0.05 -17.15 16.40
CA ARG A 4 0.62 -17.02 15.10
C ARG A 4 -0.17 -17.76 14.03
N ASP A 5 -0.56 -19.01 14.31
CA ASP A 5 -1.31 -19.84 13.37
C ASP A 5 -2.71 -19.29 13.09
N LEU A 6 -3.38 -18.75 14.12
CA LEU A 6 -4.68 -18.09 13.95
C LEU A 6 -4.57 -16.81 13.13
N ALA A 7 -3.55 -15.99 13.38
CA ALA A 7 -3.32 -14.77 12.61
C ALA A 7 -3.08 -15.11 11.12
N VAL A 8 -2.19 -16.06 10.84
CA VAL A 8 -1.91 -16.56 9.48
C VAL A 8 -3.19 -17.06 8.79
N GLY A 9 -4.04 -17.81 9.52
CA GLY A 9 -5.33 -18.28 9.01
C GLY A 9 -6.26 -17.14 8.61
N VAL A 10 -6.39 -16.12 9.46
CA VAL A 10 -7.21 -14.92 9.18
C VAL A 10 -6.70 -14.18 7.96
N ILE A 11 -5.39 -13.94 7.84
CA ILE A 11 -4.81 -13.22 6.70
C ILE A 11 -5.04 -13.99 5.39
N ARG A 12 -4.84 -15.32 5.39
CA ARG A 12 -5.12 -16.15 4.21
C ARG A 12 -6.56 -16.01 3.72
N GLN A 13 -7.53 -16.01 4.64
CA GLN A 13 -8.92 -15.80 4.27
C GLN A 13 -9.17 -14.36 3.79
N HIS A 14 -8.54 -13.38 4.43
CA HIS A 14 -8.75 -11.97 4.13
C HIS A 14 -8.18 -11.53 2.77
N ARG A 15 -7.24 -12.30 2.22
CA ARG A 15 -6.75 -12.10 0.85
C ARG A 15 -7.89 -12.13 -0.17
N ASP A 16 -8.85 -13.02 0.03
CA ASP A 16 -9.92 -13.31 -0.94
C ASP A 16 -11.29 -12.80 -0.51
N SER A 17 -11.47 -12.47 0.78
CA SER A 17 -12.76 -12.05 1.32
C SER A 17 -12.60 -11.07 2.47
N VAL A 18 -13.26 -9.90 2.37
CA VAL A 18 -13.39 -8.92 3.47
C VAL A 18 -14.29 -9.39 4.62
N THR A 19 -14.82 -10.61 4.56
CA THR A 19 -15.64 -11.23 5.61
C THR A 19 -15.03 -12.53 6.12
N LEU A 20 -15.17 -12.78 7.42
CA LEU A 20 -14.79 -14.06 8.03
C LEU A 20 -15.99 -15.01 8.08
N THR A 21 -15.81 -16.20 7.53
CA THR A 21 -16.79 -17.27 7.47
C THR A 21 -16.13 -18.65 7.66
N GLY A 22 -16.92 -19.69 7.94
CA GLY A 22 -16.44 -21.07 7.99
C GLY A 22 -16.24 -21.64 9.40
N LYS A 23 -15.64 -22.83 9.47
CA LYS A 23 -15.60 -23.66 10.70
C LYS A 23 -14.69 -23.11 11.80
N ASN A 24 -13.74 -22.23 11.46
CA ASN A 24 -12.79 -21.66 12.40
C ASN A 24 -13.24 -20.32 13.00
N LEU A 25 -14.40 -19.81 12.60
CA LEU A 25 -14.88 -18.46 12.91
C LEU A 25 -14.81 -18.09 14.40
N ALA A 26 -15.19 -19.01 15.28
CA ALA A 26 -15.17 -18.76 16.72
C ALA A 26 -13.75 -18.47 17.26
N ARG A 27 -12.74 -19.18 16.74
CA ARG A 27 -11.33 -18.99 17.13
C ARG A 27 -10.73 -17.74 16.50
N GLU A 28 -11.12 -17.44 15.26
CA GLU A 28 -10.71 -16.21 14.59
C GLU A 28 -11.28 -14.98 15.31
N LEU A 29 -12.53 -15.05 15.77
CA LEU A 29 -13.14 -14.02 16.61
C LEU A 29 -12.43 -13.82 17.94
N GLU A 30 -12.05 -14.91 18.62
CA GLU A 30 -11.23 -14.86 19.85
C GLU A 30 -9.90 -14.15 19.58
N PHE A 31 -9.27 -14.44 18.44
CA PHE A 31 -8.05 -13.77 17.99
C PHE A 31 -8.27 -12.28 17.72
N LEU A 32 -9.32 -11.89 16.97
CA LEU A 32 -9.61 -10.48 16.69
C LEU A 32 -9.84 -9.67 17.96
N ALA A 33 -10.51 -10.26 18.96
CA ALA A 33 -10.72 -9.63 20.26
C ALA A 33 -9.41 -9.45 21.05
N ALA A 34 -8.47 -10.40 20.95
CA ALA A 34 -7.16 -10.32 21.58
C ALA A 34 -6.16 -9.42 20.83
N GLY A 35 -6.39 -9.19 19.52
CA GLY A 35 -5.50 -8.49 18.60
C GLY A 35 -4.93 -7.17 19.15
N PRO A 36 -5.75 -6.21 19.61
CA PRO A 36 -5.23 -4.93 20.09
C PRO A 36 -4.18 -5.05 21.22
N ALA A 37 -4.40 -5.95 22.18
CA ALA A 37 -3.46 -6.16 23.29
C ALA A 37 -2.19 -6.89 22.84
N LEU A 38 -2.32 -7.84 21.91
CA LEU A 38 -1.17 -8.52 21.30
C LEU A 38 -0.32 -7.56 20.47
N ALA A 39 -0.95 -6.70 19.67
CA ALA A 39 -0.32 -5.71 18.81
C ALA A 39 0.56 -4.75 19.63
N SER A 40 0.00 -4.16 20.68
CA SER A 40 0.71 -3.20 21.53
C SER A 40 2.02 -3.76 22.10
N ARG A 41 2.00 -5.02 22.59
CA ARG A 41 3.20 -5.67 23.14
C ARG A 41 4.22 -6.00 22.04
N ALA A 42 3.75 -6.55 20.93
CA ALA A 42 4.63 -7.01 19.87
C ALA A 42 5.28 -5.83 19.12
N LEU A 43 4.53 -4.75 18.87
CA LEU A 43 5.06 -3.52 18.29
C LEU A 43 6.07 -2.83 19.19
N SER A 44 5.84 -2.79 20.51
CA SER A 44 6.82 -2.22 21.46
C SER A 44 8.15 -2.98 21.40
N ALA A 45 8.13 -4.32 21.42
CA ALA A 45 9.34 -5.12 21.27
C ALA A 45 10.01 -4.92 19.91
N SER A 46 9.22 -4.86 18.84
CA SER A 46 9.74 -4.74 17.48
C SER A 46 10.39 -3.38 17.23
N THR A 47 9.82 -2.32 17.78
CA THR A 47 10.36 -0.95 17.71
C THR A 47 11.69 -0.86 18.46
N THR A 48 11.78 -1.47 19.65
CA THR A 48 13.04 -1.52 20.40
C THR A 48 14.15 -2.21 19.62
N ARG A 49 13.87 -3.36 18.99
CA ARG A 49 14.85 -4.05 18.14
C ARG A 49 15.30 -3.20 16.96
N LEU A 50 14.35 -2.58 16.25
CA LEU A 50 14.66 -1.72 15.11
C LEU A 50 15.52 -0.50 15.51
N ALA A 51 15.25 0.09 16.69
CA ALA A 51 16.06 1.19 17.22
C ALA A 51 17.54 0.80 17.48
N HIS A 52 17.82 -0.49 17.65
CA HIS A 52 19.16 -1.05 17.83
C HIS A 52 19.74 -1.69 16.55
N ALA A 53 19.11 -1.52 15.38
CA ALA A 53 19.61 -2.11 14.13
C ALA A 53 21.05 -1.69 13.81
N SER A 54 21.41 -0.43 14.04
CA SER A 54 22.80 0.05 13.85
C SER A 54 23.80 -0.57 14.83
N ASP A 55 23.37 -0.90 16.06
CA ASP A 55 24.21 -1.65 17.01
C ASP A 55 24.41 -3.09 16.51
N ALA A 56 23.36 -3.71 15.97
CA ALA A 56 23.44 -5.05 15.37
C ALA A 56 24.36 -5.12 14.14
N GLU A 57 24.39 -4.09 13.29
CA GLU A 57 25.36 -3.98 12.20
C GLU A 57 26.79 -3.90 12.74
N ARG A 58 27.04 -3.09 13.78
CA ARG A 58 28.37 -2.99 14.43
C ARG A 58 28.82 -4.32 15.00
N GLU A 59 27.92 -5.07 15.62
CA GLU A 59 28.21 -6.42 16.12
C GLU A 59 28.69 -7.36 15.00
N LEU A 60 28.14 -7.26 13.78
CA LEU A 60 28.60 -8.03 12.62
C LEU A 60 30.00 -7.60 12.17
N VAL A 61 30.26 -6.28 12.12
CA VAL A 61 31.57 -5.72 11.77
C VAL A 61 32.66 -6.18 12.74
N GLU A 62 32.32 -6.34 14.02
CA GLU A 62 33.24 -6.75 15.08
C GLU A 62 33.46 -8.28 15.16
N LEU A 63 32.75 -9.08 14.35
CA LEU A 63 32.92 -10.53 14.37
C LEU A 63 34.36 -10.96 14.02
N PRO A 64 34.95 -11.92 14.77
CA PRO A 64 36.26 -12.45 14.43
C PRO A 64 36.26 -13.10 13.04
N ARG A 65 37.26 -12.76 12.22
CA ARG A 65 37.42 -13.37 10.89
C ARG A 65 37.61 -14.89 10.99
N GLY A 66 37.03 -15.57 10.02
CA GLY A 66 37.05 -17.02 9.87
C GLY A 66 35.77 -17.69 10.39
N ILE A 67 35.47 -18.86 9.84
CA ILE A 67 34.30 -19.65 10.21
C ILE A 67 34.73 -20.64 11.32
N PRO A 68 34.14 -20.58 12.54
CA PRO A 68 34.39 -21.56 13.58
C PRO A 68 34.16 -22.98 13.08
N GLN A 69 35.03 -23.94 13.44
CA GLN A 69 34.95 -25.31 12.93
C GLN A 69 33.57 -25.95 13.18
N ALA A 70 32.96 -25.66 14.33
CA ALA A 70 31.63 -26.16 14.70
C ALA A 70 30.49 -25.62 13.82
N LEU A 71 30.69 -24.47 13.15
CA LEU A 71 29.68 -23.83 12.31
C LEU A 71 29.83 -24.15 10.82
N ARG A 72 30.97 -24.72 10.38
CA ARG A 72 31.27 -24.92 8.94
C ARG A 72 30.16 -25.62 8.17
N GLU A 73 29.71 -26.77 8.64
CA GLU A 73 28.63 -27.51 7.96
C GLU A 73 27.31 -26.74 7.92
N ARG A 74 27.05 -25.89 8.92
CA ARG A 74 25.84 -25.07 8.96
C ARG A 74 25.93 -23.92 7.97
N VAL A 75 27.08 -23.26 7.90
CA VAL A 75 27.36 -22.20 6.92
C VAL A 75 27.31 -22.78 5.51
N GLU A 76 27.94 -23.93 5.24
CA GLU A 76 27.89 -24.61 3.94
C GLU A 76 26.47 -25.02 3.51
N ARG A 77 25.57 -25.31 4.47
CA ARG A 77 24.14 -25.57 4.18
C ARG A 77 23.34 -24.30 3.96
N ALA A 78 23.74 -23.19 4.58
CA ALA A 78 23.01 -21.92 4.52
C ALA A 78 23.52 -21.01 3.41
N THR A 79 24.73 -21.21 2.90
CA THR A 79 25.36 -20.28 1.96
C THR A 79 26.20 -20.94 0.87
N THR A 80 26.37 -20.23 -0.25
CA THR A 80 27.47 -20.47 -1.20
C THR A 80 28.21 -19.16 -1.44
N GLY A 81 29.51 -19.22 -1.75
CA GLY A 81 30.35 -18.03 -1.94
C GLY A 81 31.41 -17.86 -0.84
N GLU A 82 31.98 -16.67 -0.73
CA GLU A 82 32.98 -16.32 0.28
C GLU A 82 32.31 -15.80 1.55
N ILE A 83 32.44 -16.53 2.67
CA ILE A 83 31.98 -16.06 3.99
C ILE A 83 33.19 -15.73 4.86
N LEU A 84 33.29 -14.46 5.26
CA LEU A 84 34.44 -13.89 5.98
C LEU A 84 34.38 -14.14 7.48
N ALA A 85 33.18 -14.16 8.07
CA ALA A 85 32.98 -14.43 9.49
C ALA A 85 31.61 -15.08 9.73
N ALA A 86 31.51 -15.88 10.80
CA ALA A 86 30.26 -16.50 11.19
C ALA A 86 30.16 -16.64 12.71
N ALA A 87 28.98 -16.34 13.25
CA ALA A 87 28.60 -16.61 14.62
C ALA A 87 27.22 -17.29 14.68
N GLU A 88 26.87 -17.80 15.85
CA GLU A 88 25.56 -18.37 16.10
C GLU A 88 24.96 -17.76 17.37
N HIS A 89 23.70 -17.36 17.28
CA HIS A 89 22.90 -16.94 18.42
C HIS A 89 21.51 -17.60 18.35
N ASP A 90 21.06 -18.20 19.44
CA ASP A 90 19.77 -18.88 19.56
C ASP A 90 19.45 -19.87 18.41
N GLY A 91 20.48 -20.58 17.93
CA GLY A 91 20.31 -21.54 16.86
C GLY A 91 20.22 -20.92 15.46
N LEU A 92 20.48 -19.63 15.28
CA LEU A 92 20.47 -18.92 14.00
C LEU A 92 21.85 -18.33 13.68
N LEU A 93 22.19 -18.29 12.39
CA LEU A 93 23.50 -17.81 11.94
C LEU A 93 23.53 -16.28 11.81
N TRP A 94 24.66 -15.71 12.19
CA TRP A 94 25.07 -14.33 11.88
C TRP A 94 26.28 -14.42 10.97
N LEU A 95 26.22 -13.77 9.81
CA LEU A 95 27.19 -13.95 8.73
C LEU A 95 27.74 -12.62 8.24
N VAL A 96 29.01 -12.62 7.84
CA VAL A 96 29.63 -11.54 7.07
C VAL A 96 30.07 -12.11 5.73
N GLY A 97 29.46 -11.63 4.66
CA GLY A 97 29.76 -11.97 3.27
C GLY A 97 31.05 -11.35 2.77
N GLY A 98 31.63 -11.93 1.73
CA GLY A 98 32.78 -11.41 1.01
C GLY A 98 32.35 -10.67 -0.26
N PRO A 99 33.23 -9.86 -0.87
CA PRO A 99 32.88 -8.89 -1.92
C PRO A 99 32.59 -9.51 -3.31
N GLY A 100 32.22 -10.79 -3.36
CA GLY A 100 31.82 -11.45 -4.60
C GLY A 100 30.54 -12.22 -4.37
N ALA A 101 29.82 -12.52 -5.46
CA ALA A 101 28.49 -13.13 -5.42
C ALA A 101 28.39 -14.33 -4.45
N ASN A 102 27.55 -14.14 -3.44
CA ASN A 102 27.16 -15.13 -2.45
C ASN A 102 25.66 -15.48 -2.63
N LYS A 103 25.25 -16.50 -1.89
CA LYS A 103 23.85 -16.90 -1.80
C LYS A 103 23.55 -17.25 -0.35
N TYR A 104 22.36 -16.90 0.10
CA TYR A 104 21.88 -17.11 1.46
C TYR A 104 20.53 -17.81 1.49
N VAL A 105 20.44 -18.89 2.27
CA VAL A 105 19.17 -19.55 2.63
C VAL A 105 18.70 -18.92 3.94
N MET A 106 17.84 -17.91 3.80
CA MET A 106 17.52 -16.96 4.88
C MET A 106 16.74 -17.59 6.03
N THR A 107 16.15 -18.77 5.84
CA THR A 107 15.48 -19.51 6.93
C THR A 107 16.42 -19.93 8.06
N HIS A 108 17.72 -19.93 7.83
CA HIS A 108 18.74 -20.30 8.81
C HIS A 108 19.57 -19.11 9.32
N VAL A 109 19.37 -17.92 8.76
CA VAL A 109 20.22 -16.75 8.95
C VAL A 109 19.41 -15.63 9.58
N ALA A 110 19.82 -15.19 10.76
CA ALA A 110 19.20 -14.07 11.45
C ALA A 110 19.84 -12.73 11.08
N ARG A 111 21.13 -12.70 10.75
CA ARG A 111 21.83 -11.46 10.43
C ARG A 111 22.84 -11.67 9.30
N VAL A 112 22.84 -10.78 8.32
CA VAL A 112 23.83 -10.73 7.24
C VAL A 112 24.40 -9.31 7.16
N LEU A 113 25.72 -9.20 7.05
CA LEU A 113 26.41 -8.04 6.53
C LEU A 113 27.11 -8.49 5.25
N GLU A 114 26.60 -8.08 4.10
CA GLU A 114 27.19 -8.38 2.80
C GLU A 114 28.05 -7.19 2.36
N LEU A 115 29.30 -7.46 1.97
CA LEU A 115 30.25 -6.41 1.60
C LEU A 115 30.18 -6.07 0.11
N GLY A 116 29.59 -6.96 -0.68
CA GLY A 116 29.01 -6.67 -1.98
C GLY A 116 29.20 -7.78 -3.01
N GLY A 117 28.81 -7.50 -4.25
CA GLY A 117 28.72 -8.48 -5.33
C GLY A 117 27.26 -8.76 -5.67
N ASP A 118 26.98 -9.46 -6.77
CA ASP A 118 25.59 -9.73 -7.17
C ASP A 118 25.06 -10.96 -6.42
N ASP A 119 24.42 -10.72 -5.28
CA ASP A 119 24.03 -11.66 -4.25
C ASP A 119 22.62 -12.22 -4.42
N ARG A 120 22.36 -13.36 -3.76
CA ARG A 120 21.05 -14.04 -3.80
C ARG A 120 20.53 -14.38 -2.42
N TYR A 121 19.39 -13.82 -2.05
CA TYR A 121 18.74 -14.06 -0.77
C TYR A 121 17.45 -14.88 -0.96
N GLU A 122 17.40 -16.09 -0.41
CA GLU A 122 16.28 -17.02 -0.62
C GLU A 122 15.51 -17.30 0.67
N TRP A 123 14.24 -16.90 0.70
CA TRP A 123 13.26 -17.29 1.71
C TRP A 123 12.39 -18.43 1.17
N ASN A 124 12.78 -19.65 1.48
CA ASN A 124 12.09 -20.88 1.08
C ASN A 124 11.13 -21.43 2.14
N GLU A 125 11.20 -20.93 3.37
CA GLU A 125 10.29 -21.26 4.46
C GLU A 125 10.03 -20.00 5.32
N THR A 126 9.01 -20.06 6.16
CA THR A 126 8.74 -19.00 7.12
C THR A 126 9.86 -18.92 8.17
N PHE A 127 10.46 -17.74 8.34
CA PHE A 127 11.51 -17.53 9.35
C PHE A 127 11.00 -17.78 10.78
N GLY A 128 11.78 -18.53 11.56
CA GLY A 128 11.41 -18.96 12.91
C GLY A 128 11.78 -17.97 14.01
N GLY A 129 12.76 -17.10 13.78
CA GLY A 129 13.26 -16.14 14.76
C GLY A 129 12.36 -14.91 14.95
N SER A 130 12.71 -14.06 15.91
CA SER A 130 12.00 -12.81 16.19
C SER A 130 12.64 -11.56 15.56
N GLU A 131 13.83 -11.70 14.99
CA GLU A 131 14.60 -10.64 14.35
C GLU A 131 15.36 -11.22 13.15
N GLN A 132 15.23 -10.58 11.99
CA GLN A 132 16.03 -10.88 10.79
C GLN A 132 16.53 -9.58 10.17
N LEU A 133 17.84 -9.40 10.07
CA LEU A 133 18.47 -8.17 9.56
C LEU A 133 19.40 -8.53 8.39
N VAL A 134 19.26 -7.83 7.28
CA VAL A 134 20.19 -7.87 6.15
C VAL A 134 20.71 -6.46 5.95
N PHE A 135 22.02 -6.32 5.94
CA PHE A 135 22.71 -5.11 5.54
C PHE A 135 23.52 -5.46 4.30
N ASP A 136 23.04 -5.05 3.13
CA ASP A 136 23.81 -5.14 1.89
C ASP A 136 24.50 -3.81 1.63
N LEU A 137 25.74 -3.86 1.17
CA LEU A 137 26.54 -2.65 0.92
C LEU A 137 26.61 -2.27 -0.55
N ALA A 138 26.49 -3.22 -1.48
CA ALA A 138 26.56 -2.98 -2.91
C ALA A 138 26.35 -4.27 -3.73
N GLY A 139 25.57 -4.24 -4.79
CA GLY A 139 25.39 -5.40 -5.65
C GLY A 139 24.17 -5.22 -6.52
N ALA A 140 24.08 -5.91 -7.67
CA ALA A 140 22.80 -6.06 -8.34
C ALA A 140 22.16 -7.37 -7.87
N ASP A 141 21.41 -7.26 -6.78
CA ASP A 141 21.03 -8.37 -5.92
C ASP A 141 19.65 -8.92 -6.22
N ARG A 142 19.41 -10.14 -5.74
CA ARG A 142 18.14 -10.81 -5.91
C ARG A 142 17.59 -11.37 -4.61
N TYR A 143 16.51 -10.75 -4.14
CA TYR A 143 15.74 -11.12 -2.98
C TYR A 143 14.50 -11.93 -3.37
N GLU A 144 14.50 -13.25 -3.13
CA GLU A 144 13.45 -14.15 -3.58
C GLU A 144 12.71 -14.84 -2.43
N SER A 145 11.37 -14.83 -2.50
CA SER A 145 10.53 -15.61 -1.60
C SER A 145 9.67 -16.62 -2.36
N SER A 146 9.77 -17.88 -1.93
CA SER A 146 9.03 -19.02 -2.50
C SER A 146 8.03 -19.65 -1.53
N CYS A 147 7.91 -19.10 -0.30
CA CYS A 147 6.93 -19.49 0.70
C CYS A 147 6.01 -18.33 1.12
N ASP A 148 4.77 -18.63 1.54
CA ASP A 148 3.90 -17.61 2.11
C ASP A 148 4.47 -17.12 3.45
N PHE A 149 4.16 -15.86 3.80
CA PHE A 149 4.58 -15.25 5.05
C PHE A 149 6.11 -15.28 5.23
N SER A 150 6.85 -15.06 4.15
CA SER A 150 8.30 -15.07 4.10
C SER A 150 8.81 -14.12 3.02
N GLY A 151 10.04 -13.65 3.14
CA GLY A 151 10.67 -12.77 2.17
C GLY A 151 11.41 -11.59 2.81
N PRO A 152 11.98 -10.72 1.96
CA PRO A 152 12.72 -9.54 2.40
C PRO A 152 11.79 -8.66 3.24
N GLY A 153 12.24 -8.27 4.44
CA GLY A 153 11.46 -7.42 5.34
C GLY A 153 10.12 -8.01 5.80
N VAL A 154 9.96 -9.34 5.90
CA VAL A 154 8.72 -9.96 6.39
C VAL A 154 8.83 -10.33 7.87
N ALA A 155 7.96 -9.73 8.70
CA ALA A 155 7.95 -9.91 10.14
C ALA A 155 6.61 -10.49 10.66
N LEU A 156 6.69 -11.66 11.31
CA LEU A 156 5.57 -12.28 12.02
C LEU A 156 5.85 -12.29 13.53
N PHE A 157 5.18 -11.44 14.30
CA PHE A 157 5.45 -11.28 15.74
C PHE A 157 6.92 -10.92 16.05
N GLY A 158 7.56 -10.14 15.17
CA GLY A 158 8.98 -9.82 15.25
C GLY A 158 9.36 -8.57 14.45
N THR A 159 10.66 -8.46 14.17
CA THR A 159 11.25 -7.39 13.35
C THR A 159 11.98 -8.01 12.16
N ALA A 160 11.82 -7.44 10.97
CA ALA A 160 12.64 -7.78 9.83
C ALA A 160 13.08 -6.49 9.12
N LEU A 161 14.35 -6.41 8.74
CA LEU A 161 14.96 -5.29 8.00
C LEU A 161 15.81 -5.87 6.87
N VAL A 162 15.63 -5.32 5.68
CA VAL A 162 16.66 -5.29 4.62
C VAL A 162 17.05 -3.82 4.46
N ASP A 163 18.33 -3.53 4.66
CA ASP A 163 18.98 -2.24 4.35
C ASP A 163 19.91 -2.51 3.17
N ASP A 164 19.38 -2.36 1.95
CA ASP A 164 20.19 -2.34 0.73
C ASP A 164 20.76 -0.94 0.53
N ARG A 165 21.98 -0.83 0.01
CA ARG A 165 22.69 0.45 -0.08
C ARG A 165 23.03 0.87 -1.49
N ALA A 166 23.06 -0.05 -2.46
CA ALA A 166 23.42 0.28 -3.83
C ALA A 166 23.25 -0.90 -4.79
N GLY A 167 22.65 -0.61 -5.94
CA GLY A 167 22.71 -1.40 -7.16
C GLY A 167 21.31 -1.72 -7.69
N ASP A 168 21.23 -2.31 -8.89
CA ASP A 168 19.94 -2.51 -9.56
C ASP A 168 19.34 -3.87 -9.16
N ASP A 169 18.47 -3.85 -8.16
CA ASP A 169 18.00 -5.01 -7.42
C ASP A 169 16.66 -5.58 -7.88
N GLN A 170 16.45 -6.83 -7.51
CA GLN A 170 15.24 -7.58 -7.79
C GLN A 170 14.64 -8.19 -6.54
N TYR A 171 13.51 -7.66 -6.12
CA TYR A 171 12.67 -8.21 -5.05
C TYR A 171 11.53 -9.02 -5.67
N VAL A 172 11.60 -10.36 -5.61
CA VAL A 172 10.70 -11.25 -6.35
C VAL A 172 9.90 -12.19 -5.44
N THR A 173 8.60 -12.24 -5.67
CA THR A 173 7.71 -13.21 -5.03
C THR A 173 6.55 -13.62 -5.94
N GLN A 174 6.05 -14.83 -5.70
CA GLN A 174 4.79 -15.32 -6.27
C GLN A 174 3.81 -15.76 -5.15
N ARG A 175 4.12 -15.39 -3.91
CA ARG A 175 3.50 -15.89 -2.69
C ARG A 175 2.76 -14.79 -1.95
N CYS A 176 1.96 -15.21 -0.99
CA CYS A 176 1.14 -14.31 -0.18
C CYS A 176 1.91 -13.85 1.05
N PHE A 177 1.76 -12.57 1.43
CA PHE A 177 2.40 -11.95 2.60
C PHE A 177 3.93 -11.97 2.49
N ALA A 178 4.46 -11.20 1.54
CA ALA A 178 5.87 -11.19 1.14
C ALA A 178 6.34 -9.75 0.86
N GLN A 179 7.62 -9.42 1.02
CA GLN A 179 8.20 -8.08 0.81
C GLN A 179 7.63 -7.00 1.74
N ALA A 180 8.43 -6.53 2.71
CA ALA A 180 8.08 -5.42 3.58
C ALA A 180 6.70 -5.59 4.28
N CYS A 181 6.46 -6.73 4.91
CA CYS A 181 5.17 -7.06 5.52
C CYS A 181 5.27 -7.25 7.04
N GLY A 182 4.36 -6.66 7.81
CA GLY A 182 4.31 -6.78 9.26
C GLY A 182 2.98 -7.31 9.78
N LEU A 183 3.00 -8.49 10.43
CA LEU A 183 1.88 -9.07 11.16
C LEU A 183 2.23 -9.18 12.65
N PHE A 184 1.66 -8.31 13.49
CA PHE A 184 2.12 -8.13 14.89
C PHE A 184 3.62 -7.83 15.01
N GLY A 185 4.18 -7.18 14.01
CA GLY A 185 5.61 -6.93 13.90
C GLY A 185 5.88 -5.74 12.99
N ILE A 186 7.15 -5.44 12.79
CA ILE A 186 7.61 -4.41 11.86
C ILE A 186 8.46 -5.08 10.80
N GLY A 187 7.98 -5.07 9.56
CA GLY A 187 8.73 -5.48 8.39
C GLY A 187 9.16 -4.26 7.59
N LEU A 188 10.45 -4.14 7.30
CA LEU A 188 11.04 -3.00 6.60
C LEU A 188 11.96 -3.48 5.47
N VAL A 189 11.79 -2.90 4.29
CA VAL A 189 12.80 -2.86 3.24
C VAL A 189 13.18 -1.38 3.07
N LEU A 190 14.46 -1.09 3.18
CA LEU A 190 15.06 0.20 2.90
C LEU A 190 16.05 -0.05 1.77
N ASP A 191 15.65 0.33 0.56
CA ASP A 191 16.55 0.48 -0.57
C ASP A 191 17.03 1.94 -0.59
N ARG A 192 18.27 2.16 -1.05
CA ARG A 192 18.88 3.49 -0.99
C ARG A 192 19.33 4.02 -2.34
N ALA A 193 19.51 3.16 -3.34
CA ALA A 193 19.99 3.54 -4.65
C ALA A 193 19.96 2.34 -5.60
N GLY A 194 19.39 2.53 -6.78
CA GLY A 194 19.35 1.51 -7.80
C GLY A 194 18.34 1.89 -8.87
N ASP A 195 18.25 1.15 -9.98
CA ASP A 195 17.00 1.09 -10.75
C ASP A 195 16.33 -0.26 -10.43
N ASP A 196 15.43 -0.28 -9.47
CA ASP A 196 14.98 -1.47 -8.78
C ASP A 196 13.66 -2.03 -9.31
N THR A 197 13.43 -3.32 -9.03
CA THR A 197 12.18 -3.98 -9.37
C THR A 197 11.61 -4.77 -8.20
N TYR A 198 10.43 -4.35 -7.77
CA TYR A 198 9.62 -5.02 -6.77
C TYR A 198 8.48 -5.78 -7.46
N SER A 199 8.51 -7.12 -7.44
CA SER A 199 7.55 -7.97 -8.15
C SER A 199 6.82 -8.96 -7.25
N SER A 200 5.49 -8.93 -7.31
CA SER A 200 4.55 -9.85 -6.66
C SER A 200 3.42 -10.25 -7.62
N THR A 201 3.68 -11.25 -8.48
CA THR A 201 2.77 -11.63 -9.57
C THR A 201 2.46 -13.12 -9.59
N SER A 202 1.22 -13.50 -9.27
CA SER A 202 0.66 -14.85 -9.36
C SER A 202 -0.78 -14.86 -8.86
N ALA A 203 -1.59 -15.83 -9.29
CA ALA A 203 -2.90 -16.13 -8.70
C ALA A 203 -2.85 -16.49 -7.20
N THR A 204 -1.67 -16.80 -6.67
CA THR A 204 -1.46 -17.06 -5.23
C THR A 204 -0.84 -15.89 -4.47
N SER A 205 -0.42 -14.84 -5.18
CA SER A 205 0.22 -13.64 -4.60
C SER A 205 -0.79 -12.77 -3.84
N GLY A 206 -0.27 -11.70 -3.25
CA GLY A 206 -1.03 -10.66 -2.55
C GLY A 206 -0.55 -10.45 -1.13
N PHE A 207 -0.85 -9.29 -0.56
CA PHE A 207 -0.17 -8.76 0.62
C PHE A 207 1.34 -8.66 0.39
N ALA A 208 1.76 -7.68 -0.40
CA ALA A 208 3.18 -7.42 -0.62
C ALA A 208 3.50 -5.94 -0.74
N GLN A 209 4.79 -5.58 -0.65
CA GLN A 209 5.27 -4.21 -0.88
C GLN A 209 4.64 -3.23 0.14
N GLY A 210 5.02 -3.34 1.40
CA GLY A 210 4.58 -2.41 2.45
C GLY A 210 3.18 -2.73 2.99
N VAL A 211 3.00 -3.86 3.67
CA VAL A 211 1.69 -4.28 4.21
C VAL A 211 1.67 -4.45 5.72
N GLY A 212 0.71 -3.82 6.39
CA GLY A 212 0.54 -3.90 7.85
C GLY A 212 -0.76 -4.56 8.30
N TYR A 213 -0.67 -5.46 9.28
CA TYR A 213 -1.80 -6.03 10.02
C TYR A 213 -1.48 -6.09 11.51
N TRP A 214 -2.17 -5.30 12.34
CA TRP A 214 -1.81 -5.10 13.76
C TRP A 214 -0.30 -4.85 13.96
N GLY A 215 0.32 -4.25 12.95
CA GLY A 215 1.75 -4.26 12.67
C GLY A 215 2.05 -3.21 11.60
N ALA A 216 3.32 -3.07 11.24
CA ALA A 216 3.75 -2.15 10.19
C ALA A 216 4.53 -2.91 9.11
N GLY A 217 4.15 -2.71 7.86
CA GLY A 217 4.96 -3.08 6.70
C GLY A 217 5.36 -1.80 5.98
N VAL A 218 6.66 -1.61 5.81
CA VAL A 218 7.23 -0.36 5.29
C VAL A 218 8.24 -0.72 4.20
N LEU A 219 8.05 -0.15 3.02
CA LEU A 219 9.02 -0.16 1.94
C LEU A 219 9.45 1.30 1.72
N VAL A 220 10.75 1.55 1.77
CA VAL A 220 11.34 2.85 1.46
C VAL A 220 12.35 2.64 0.36
N ASP A 221 12.14 3.28 -0.78
CA ASP A 221 13.16 3.49 -1.81
C ASP A 221 13.62 4.95 -1.72
N LEU A 222 14.91 5.20 -1.94
CA LEU A 222 15.47 6.55 -1.82
C LEU A 222 16.00 7.12 -3.13
N ALA A 223 16.18 6.31 -4.18
CA ALA A 223 16.65 6.78 -5.47
C ALA A 223 16.59 5.69 -6.53
N GLY A 224 15.94 5.97 -7.66
CA GLY A 224 15.93 5.07 -8.79
C GLY A 224 14.84 5.37 -9.78
N ALA A 225 14.89 4.79 -10.98
CA ALA A 225 13.71 4.74 -11.84
C ALA A 225 13.06 3.35 -11.73
N ASP A 226 12.18 3.21 -10.76
CA ASP A 226 11.79 1.96 -10.14
C ASP A 226 10.50 1.37 -10.71
N ARG A 227 10.36 0.06 -10.50
CA ARG A 227 9.19 -0.70 -10.97
C ARG A 227 8.55 -1.49 -9.85
N TYR A 228 7.38 -1.02 -9.46
CA TYR A 228 6.50 -1.71 -8.51
C TYR A 228 5.42 -2.49 -9.28
N VAL A 229 5.55 -3.80 -9.30
CA VAL A 229 4.62 -4.70 -10.00
C VAL A 229 3.94 -5.63 -9.01
N GLY A 230 2.68 -5.35 -8.69
CA GLY A 230 1.82 -6.25 -7.92
C GLY A 230 0.53 -6.56 -8.68
N GLU A 231 -0.13 -7.67 -8.36
CA GLU A 231 -1.43 -7.96 -8.97
C GLU A 231 -2.61 -7.54 -8.09
N LYS A 232 -2.48 -7.69 -6.78
CA LYS A 232 -3.54 -7.45 -5.78
C LYS A 232 -2.93 -7.28 -4.39
N LEU A 233 -3.56 -6.46 -3.54
CA LEU A 233 -3.19 -6.23 -2.15
C LEU A 233 -1.69 -5.90 -2.01
N SER A 234 -1.21 -4.94 -2.78
CA SER A 234 0.19 -4.51 -2.79
C SER A 234 0.34 -3.00 -2.70
N GLN A 235 1.58 -2.52 -2.54
CA GLN A 235 1.95 -1.10 -2.63
C GLN A 235 1.23 -0.28 -1.54
N GLY A 236 1.61 -0.49 -0.28
CA GLY A 236 1.11 0.32 0.85
C GLY A 236 -0.29 -0.07 1.31
N VAL A 237 -0.47 -1.28 1.85
CA VAL A 237 -1.79 -1.80 2.27
C VAL A 237 -1.93 -1.87 3.80
N GLY A 238 -2.93 -1.18 4.33
CA GLY A 238 -3.27 -1.16 5.75
C GLY A 238 -4.48 -2.02 6.09
N GLY A 239 -4.24 -3.24 6.61
CA GLY A 239 -5.29 -4.06 7.22
C GLY A 239 -5.69 -3.57 8.62
N PRO A 240 -6.57 -4.28 9.37
CA PRO A 240 -7.01 -3.87 10.69
C PRO A 240 -5.88 -3.41 11.63
N ARG A 241 -5.96 -2.15 12.06
CA ARG A 241 -4.97 -1.48 12.94
C ARG A 241 -3.52 -1.60 12.45
N GLY A 242 -3.32 -1.85 11.16
CA GLY A 242 -2.02 -1.92 10.54
C GLY A 242 -1.64 -0.62 9.85
N LEU A 243 -0.33 -0.44 9.65
CA LEU A 243 0.24 0.55 8.76
C LEU A 243 0.90 -0.18 7.59
N GLY A 244 0.39 0.00 6.38
CA GLY A 244 1.11 -0.31 5.16
C GLY A 244 1.64 0.98 4.56
N LEU A 245 2.93 1.04 4.26
CA LEU A 245 3.58 2.23 3.76
C LEU A 245 4.57 1.89 2.65
N VAL A 246 4.47 2.60 1.54
CA VAL A 246 5.52 2.75 0.53
C VAL A 246 5.93 4.22 0.52
N VAL A 247 7.24 4.48 0.52
CA VAL A 247 7.81 5.79 0.26
C VAL A 247 8.83 5.61 -0.85
N ASP A 248 8.61 6.26 -1.97
CA ASP A 248 9.63 6.50 -2.99
C ASP A 248 10.08 7.96 -2.89
N ALA A 249 11.37 8.22 -3.14
CA ALA A 249 11.95 9.52 -2.93
C ALA A 249 12.26 10.29 -4.21
N THR A 250 12.71 9.59 -5.27
CA THR A 250 13.10 10.24 -6.53
C THR A 250 13.14 9.26 -7.69
N GLY A 251 12.63 9.69 -8.84
CA GLY A 251 12.91 9.15 -10.17
C GLY A 251 11.62 8.90 -10.94
N ASP A 252 11.71 8.42 -12.18
CA ASP A 252 10.52 8.26 -13.02
C ASP A 252 9.95 6.83 -12.86
N ASP A 253 9.01 6.68 -11.93
CA ASP A 253 8.59 5.40 -11.38
C ASP A 253 7.33 4.83 -12.02
N ARG A 254 7.18 3.52 -11.86
CA ARG A 254 6.02 2.78 -12.40
C ARG A 254 5.38 1.90 -11.35
N TYR A 255 4.14 2.24 -11.00
CA TYR A 255 3.31 1.52 -10.06
C TYR A 255 2.19 0.77 -10.79
N THR A 256 2.30 -0.56 -10.87
CA THR A 256 1.30 -1.42 -11.50
C THR A 256 0.61 -2.31 -10.48
N SER A 257 -0.73 -2.26 -10.42
CA SER A 257 -1.61 -3.06 -9.56
C SER A 257 -2.89 -3.52 -10.26
N ASN A 258 -2.80 -4.00 -11.50
CA ASN A 258 -3.94 -4.36 -12.36
C ASN A 258 -3.88 -5.82 -12.87
N GLY A 259 -3.47 -6.75 -12.00
CA GLY A 259 -3.10 -8.11 -12.38
C GLY A 259 -4.22 -9.02 -12.90
N PRO A 260 -4.00 -9.76 -14.00
CA PRO A 260 -5.04 -10.58 -14.63
C PRO A 260 -5.46 -11.81 -13.82
N SER A 261 -4.72 -12.20 -12.78
CA SER A 261 -5.10 -13.36 -11.96
C SER A 261 -6.32 -13.07 -11.07
N PHE A 262 -6.70 -11.79 -10.91
CA PHE A 262 -7.78 -11.38 -10.02
C PHE A 262 -8.83 -10.58 -10.78
N ALA A 263 -9.85 -11.27 -11.31
CA ALA A 263 -10.95 -10.62 -12.01
C ALA A 263 -11.70 -9.61 -11.12
N SER A 264 -12.28 -8.59 -11.77
CA SER A 264 -13.15 -7.58 -11.16
C SER A 264 -14.15 -8.18 -10.17
N VAL A 265 -14.28 -7.56 -8.99
CA VAL A 265 -15.30 -7.95 -8.01
C VAL A 265 -16.71 -7.55 -8.44
N TYR A 266 -16.81 -6.72 -9.49
CA TYR A 266 -18.05 -6.34 -10.15
C TYR A 266 -18.34 -7.13 -11.42
N GLY A 267 -17.46 -8.06 -11.81
CA GLY A 267 -17.60 -8.85 -13.03
C GLY A 267 -17.41 -8.04 -14.32
N THR A 268 -16.74 -6.89 -14.23
CA THR A 268 -16.43 -6.06 -15.40
C THR A 268 -15.32 -6.71 -16.22
N PRO A 269 -15.52 -6.98 -17.53
CA PRO A 269 -14.46 -7.48 -18.39
C PRO A 269 -13.26 -6.54 -18.43
N ASP A 270 -12.05 -7.11 -18.46
CA ASP A 270 -10.77 -6.39 -18.54
C ASP A 270 -10.51 -5.37 -17.39
N ALA A 271 -11.21 -5.54 -16.26
CA ALA A 271 -10.93 -4.88 -14.99
C ALA A 271 -10.57 -5.91 -13.93
N PHE A 272 -9.73 -5.50 -12.99
CA PHE A 272 -9.08 -6.40 -12.04
C PHE A 272 -9.20 -5.90 -10.60
N ALA A 273 -9.23 -6.83 -9.66
CA ALA A 273 -9.36 -6.58 -8.24
C ALA A 273 -8.01 -6.21 -7.62
N ALA A 274 -7.71 -4.92 -7.49
CA ALA A 274 -6.41 -4.41 -7.05
C ALA A 274 -6.29 -4.33 -5.52
N PHE A 275 -7.11 -3.54 -4.83
CA PHE A 275 -6.98 -3.34 -3.37
C PHE A 275 -5.57 -2.86 -2.95
N SER A 276 -4.98 -1.92 -3.70
CA SER A 276 -3.53 -1.61 -3.69
C SER A 276 -3.25 -0.10 -3.77
N GLN A 277 -1.98 0.32 -3.79
CA GLN A 277 -1.57 1.73 -3.95
C GLN A 277 -2.18 2.64 -2.90
N GLY A 278 -1.70 2.50 -1.65
CA GLY A 278 -2.21 3.29 -0.53
C GLY A 278 -3.61 2.88 -0.11
N PHE A 279 -3.90 1.58 -0.05
CA PHE A 279 -5.24 1.05 0.27
C PHE A 279 -5.39 0.72 1.76
N GLY A 280 -6.33 1.38 2.44
CA GLY A 280 -6.67 1.10 3.84
C GLY A 280 -7.98 0.36 3.97
N TYR A 281 -7.99 -0.78 4.69
CA TYR A 281 -9.22 -1.55 4.84
C TYR A 281 -9.39 -2.41 6.08
N GLY A 282 -10.67 -2.62 6.45
CA GLY A 282 -11.09 -3.44 7.58
C GLY A 282 -11.79 -4.75 7.20
N LEU A 283 -11.96 -5.60 8.22
CA LEU A 283 -12.76 -6.82 8.15
C LEU A 283 -14.22 -6.47 8.42
N ARG A 284 -15.06 -6.54 7.39
CA ARG A 284 -16.50 -6.22 7.48
C ARG A 284 -17.14 -6.92 8.67
N SER A 285 -17.91 -6.18 9.46
CA SER A 285 -18.60 -6.59 10.70
C SER A 285 -17.72 -7.02 11.88
N ARG A 286 -16.37 -7.01 11.74
CA ARG A 286 -15.48 -7.67 12.72
C ARG A 286 -14.33 -6.79 13.23
N ALA A 287 -13.66 -6.02 12.38
CA ALA A 287 -12.57 -5.16 12.79
C ALA A 287 -12.47 -3.92 11.88
N ALA A 288 -12.31 -2.75 12.48
CA ALA A 288 -11.98 -1.53 11.76
C ALA A 288 -10.64 -1.67 11.02
N GLY A 289 -10.49 -0.91 9.94
CA GLY A 289 -9.31 -0.97 9.09
C GLY A 289 -8.05 -0.35 9.70
N GLY A 290 -7.04 -0.22 8.86
CA GLY A 290 -5.81 0.50 9.16
C GLY A 290 -5.54 1.57 8.13
N THR A 291 -4.29 2.00 8.09
CA THR A 291 -3.82 3.03 7.16
C THR A 291 -2.94 2.37 6.11
N GLY A 292 -3.37 2.43 4.85
CA GLY A 292 -2.52 2.16 3.70
C GLY A 292 -2.07 3.46 3.09
N ALA A 293 -0.78 3.60 2.81
CA ALA A 293 -0.23 4.80 2.23
C ALA A 293 0.85 4.51 1.18
N LEU A 294 0.84 5.29 0.11
CA LEU A 294 1.91 5.40 -0.88
C LEU A 294 2.30 6.86 -0.96
N PHE A 295 3.59 7.15 -0.76
CA PHE A 295 4.17 8.47 -0.92
C PHE A 295 5.21 8.41 -2.02
N ASP A 296 5.01 9.16 -3.09
CA ASP A 296 6.04 9.53 -4.03
C ASP A 296 6.44 10.99 -3.76
N LEU A 297 7.71 11.32 -3.90
CA LEU A 297 8.25 12.63 -3.53
C LEU A 297 8.82 13.40 -4.72
N ALA A 298 9.10 12.74 -5.85
CA ALA A 298 9.55 13.39 -7.09
C ALA A 298 9.67 12.38 -8.24
N GLY A 299 9.15 12.72 -9.40
CA GLY A 299 9.29 11.91 -10.61
C GLY A 299 8.53 12.49 -11.76
N ASP A 300 8.47 11.81 -12.90
CA ASP A 300 7.31 11.88 -13.81
C ASP A 300 6.73 10.46 -13.84
N ASP A 301 5.72 10.22 -13.01
CA ASP A 301 5.33 8.90 -12.53
C ASP A 301 4.11 8.33 -13.23
N ARG A 302 4.00 7.00 -13.20
CA ARG A 302 2.83 6.31 -13.74
C ARG A 302 2.22 5.29 -12.80
N TYR A 303 0.96 5.53 -12.47
CA TYR A 303 0.13 4.69 -11.62
C TYR A 303 -0.93 3.96 -12.46
N ASP A 304 -0.81 2.64 -12.64
CA ASP A 304 -1.83 1.82 -13.30
C ASP A 304 -2.44 0.81 -12.32
N ALA A 305 -3.71 1.00 -11.99
CA ALA A 305 -4.40 0.21 -10.98
C ALA A 305 -5.74 -0.35 -11.44
N GLY A 306 -6.10 -1.50 -10.84
CA GLY A 306 -7.43 -2.05 -10.91
C GLY A 306 -8.44 -1.34 -9.99
N GLU A 307 -9.34 -2.13 -9.40
CA GLU A 307 -10.41 -1.66 -8.52
C GLU A 307 -9.90 -1.51 -7.08
N PHE A 308 -10.38 -0.47 -6.37
CA PHE A 308 -10.01 -0.14 -4.98
C PHE A 308 -8.52 0.16 -4.84
N ALA A 309 -8.07 1.28 -5.37
CA ALA A 309 -6.65 1.65 -5.32
C ALA A 309 -6.42 3.16 -5.28
N GLN A 310 -5.17 3.59 -5.35
CA GLN A 310 -4.79 5.00 -5.48
C GLN A 310 -5.39 5.86 -4.36
N GLY A 311 -5.00 5.55 -3.12
CA GLY A 311 -5.48 6.24 -1.92
C GLY A 311 -6.89 5.85 -1.48
N CYS A 312 -7.38 4.66 -1.88
CA CYS A 312 -8.74 4.24 -1.57
C CYS A 312 -8.93 3.76 -0.11
N GLY A 313 -10.01 4.20 0.53
CA GLY A 313 -10.46 3.69 1.82
C GLY A 313 -11.62 2.70 1.73
N TYR A 314 -11.59 1.63 2.53
CA TYR A 314 -12.70 0.66 2.61
C TYR A 314 -12.98 0.13 4.02
N PHE A 315 -14.22 0.22 4.51
CA PHE A 315 -14.63 -0.33 5.81
C PHE A 315 -13.76 0.14 7.00
N PHE A 316 -13.96 1.40 7.44
CA PHE A 316 -13.19 2.04 8.53
C PHE A 316 -11.66 2.03 8.31
N GLY A 317 -11.20 1.91 7.06
CA GLY A 317 -9.81 2.10 6.69
C GLY A 317 -9.54 3.51 6.20
N LEU A 318 -8.27 3.89 6.22
CA LEU A 318 -7.75 5.13 5.62
C LEU A 318 -6.80 4.76 4.48
N GLY A 319 -7.14 5.12 3.25
CA GLY A 319 -6.22 5.10 2.12
C GLY A 319 -5.63 6.47 1.86
N VAL A 320 -4.33 6.51 1.53
CA VAL A 320 -3.60 7.73 1.18
C VAL A 320 -2.70 7.44 -0.01
N LEU A 321 -2.80 8.24 -1.06
CA LEU A 321 -1.75 8.40 -2.05
C LEU A 321 -1.32 9.87 -1.99
N HIS A 322 -0.02 10.10 -1.91
CA HIS A 322 0.57 11.43 -1.94
C HIS A 322 1.68 11.42 -2.97
N ASP A 323 1.54 12.22 -4.01
CA ASP A 323 2.62 12.58 -4.92
C ASP A 323 2.99 14.04 -4.65
N GLU A 324 4.26 14.39 -4.68
CA GLU A 324 4.73 15.73 -4.33
C GLU A 324 5.21 16.53 -5.53
N ARG A 325 5.71 15.90 -6.59
CA ARG A 325 6.24 16.59 -7.79
C ARG A 325 6.30 15.65 -8.98
N GLY A 326 5.75 16.08 -10.10
CA GLY A 326 5.89 15.37 -11.37
C GLY A 326 4.79 15.70 -12.34
N SER A 327 4.94 15.34 -13.60
CA SER A 327 3.80 15.29 -14.53
C SER A 327 3.33 13.86 -14.69
N ASP A 328 2.31 13.51 -13.92
CA ASP A 328 1.98 12.15 -13.55
C ASP A 328 0.75 11.61 -14.27
N ASP A 329 0.77 10.30 -14.51
CA ASP A 329 -0.29 9.57 -15.19
C ASP A 329 -0.99 8.61 -14.21
N TYR A 330 -2.16 9.00 -13.71
CA TYR A 330 -3.02 8.16 -12.88
C TYR A 330 -4.08 7.44 -13.72
N VAL A 331 -3.95 6.12 -13.88
CA VAL A 331 -4.94 5.28 -14.56
C VAL A 331 -5.53 4.25 -13.62
N GLY A 332 -6.85 4.30 -13.45
CA GLY A 332 -7.58 3.39 -12.57
C GLY A 332 -8.88 2.86 -13.17
N GLN A 333 -9.46 1.85 -12.50
CA GLN A 333 -10.71 1.21 -12.93
C GLN A 333 -11.92 1.76 -12.15
N ARG A 334 -12.07 1.43 -10.86
CA ARG A 334 -13.22 1.80 -10.02
C ARG A 334 -12.77 1.93 -8.57
N TYR A 335 -13.27 2.91 -7.83
CA TYR A 335 -12.80 3.26 -6.48
C TYR A 335 -11.31 3.58 -6.49
N VAL A 336 -10.94 4.63 -7.21
CA VAL A 336 -9.56 5.07 -7.42
C VAL A 336 -9.42 6.59 -7.23
N GLN A 337 -8.20 7.08 -7.10
CA GLN A 337 -7.89 8.52 -7.06
C GLN A 337 -8.57 9.22 -5.87
N GLY A 338 -8.23 8.77 -4.65
CA GLY A 338 -8.75 9.31 -3.40
C GLY A 338 -10.19 8.91 -3.09
N ALA A 339 -10.72 7.85 -3.71
CA ALA A 339 -12.08 7.38 -3.50
C ALA A 339 -12.29 6.61 -2.19
N SER A 340 -13.54 6.43 -1.74
CA SER A 340 -13.80 5.61 -0.56
C SER A 340 -15.18 4.97 -0.50
N ALA A 341 -15.27 3.89 0.29
CA ALA A 341 -16.51 3.16 0.52
C ALA A 341 -16.66 2.64 1.96
N HIS A 342 -17.90 2.57 2.44
CA HIS A 342 -18.27 1.89 3.70
C HIS A 342 -17.62 2.49 4.95
N GLN A 343 -18.01 3.71 5.35
CA GLN A 343 -17.45 4.37 6.55
C GLN A 343 -15.92 4.51 6.58
N ALA A 344 -15.30 4.58 5.41
CA ALA A 344 -13.86 4.74 5.27
C ALA A 344 -13.47 6.16 4.84
N ALA A 345 -12.17 6.41 4.79
CA ALA A 345 -11.59 7.64 4.27
C ALA A 345 -10.59 7.32 3.15
N GLY A 346 -10.70 8.02 2.03
CA GLY A 346 -9.75 7.96 0.92
C GLY A 346 -9.22 9.34 0.60
N ILE A 347 -7.92 9.44 0.34
CA ILE A 347 -7.22 10.70 0.09
C ILE A 347 -6.20 10.46 -1.03
N LEU A 348 -6.26 11.30 -2.06
CA LEU A 348 -5.16 11.53 -2.98
C LEU A 348 -4.75 12.99 -2.86
N VAL A 349 -3.44 13.24 -2.74
CA VAL A 349 -2.86 14.57 -2.84
C VAL A 349 -1.79 14.54 -3.91
N ASP A 350 -1.88 15.45 -4.87
CA ASP A 350 -0.81 15.75 -5.82
C ASP A 350 -0.20 17.11 -5.47
N GLY A 351 1.08 17.28 -5.76
CA GLY A 351 1.91 18.39 -5.35
C GLY A 351 2.17 19.41 -6.44
N SER A 352 2.54 18.98 -7.65
CA SER A 352 2.80 19.88 -8.78
C SER A 352 3.09 19.15 -10.09
N GLY A 353 2.50 19.62 -11.19
CA GLY A 353 2.89 19.35 -12.57
C GLY A 353 1.67 19.20 -13.47
N ASP A 354 1.84 18.91 -14.76
CA ASP A 354 0.68 18.77 -15.67
C ASP A 354 0.17 17.31 -15.67
N ASP A 355 -0.82 17.01 -14.84
CA ASP A 355 -1.23 15.66 -14.47
C ASP A 355 -2.44 15.13 -15.24
N ARG A 356 -2.54 13.80 -15.29
CA ARG A 356 -3.65 13.08 -15.95
C ARG A 356 -4.30 12.07 -15.04
N TYR A 357 -5.55 12.35 -14.70
CA TYR A 357 -6.39 11.44 -13.92
C TYR A 357 -7.42 10.76 -14.81
N THR A 358 -7.23 9.47 -15.08
CA THR A 358 -8.16 8.66 -15.89
C THR A 358 -8.79 7.54 -15.09
N CYS A 359 -10.12 7.53 -15.02
CA CYS A 359 -10.88 6.41 -14.48
C CYS A 359 -11.76 5.77 -15.55
N LYS A 360 -11.69 4.44 -15.69
CA LYS A 360 -12.39 3.68 -16.73
C LYS A 360 -13.83 3.28 -16.35
N GLN A 361 -14.19 3.35 -15.07
CA GLN A 361 -15.57 3.16 -14.56
C GLN A 361 -15.96 4.24 -13.53
N VAL A 362 -16.96 3.94 -12.69
CA VAL A 362 -17.55 4.86 -11.69
C VAL A 362 -16.74 4.90 -10.39
N ALA A 363 -17.06 5.86 -9.51
CA ALA A 363 -16.44 6.01 -8.17
C ALA A 363 -14.95 6.36 -8.24
N PHE A 364 -14.62 7.63 -8.45
CA PHE A 364 -13.24 8.07 -8.72
C PHE A 364 -13.01 9.54 -8.31
N GLN A 365 -11.77 10.03 -8.32
CA GLN A 365 -11.42 11.46 -8.15
C GLN A 365 -12.16 12.14 -7.00
N GLY A 366 -11.86 11.71 -5.76
CA GLY A 366 -12.58 12.18 -4.58
C GLY A 366 -14.03 11.68 -4.49
N GLY A 367 -14.33 10.55 -5.14
CA GLY A 367 -15.65 9.92 -5.16
C GLY A 367 -15.96 9.11 -3.90
N ALA A 368 -17.05 9.42 -3.20
CA ALA A 368 -17.42 8.78 -1.93
C ALA A 368 -18.74 7.99 -1.99
N TRP A 369 -18.76 6.79 -1.39
CA TRP A 369 -19.95 5.94 -1.27
C TRP A 369 -20.17 5.42 0.14
N ASP A 370 -21.41 5.41 0.62
CA ASP A 370 -21.82 4.68 1.84
C ASP A 370 -21.12 5.19 3.11
N GLN A 371 -21.57 6.36 3.57
CA GLN A 371 -21.14 7.00 4.83
C GLN A 371 -19.64 7.24 4.94
N SER A 372 -18.95 7.37 3.82
CA SER A 372 -17.49 7.53 3.71
C SER A 372 -17.09 8.96 3.38
N VAL A 373 -15.78 9.23 3.41
CA VAL A 373 -15.18 10.53 3.07
C VAL A 373 -14.10 10.33 2.00
N ALA A 374 -14.12 11.11 0.93
CA ALA A 374 -13.16 10.98 -0.18
C ALA A 374 -12.65 12.35 -0.61
N TRP A 375 -11.33 12.49 -0.74
CA TRP A 375 -10.65 13.73 -1.11
C TRP A 375 -9.67 13.46 -2.24
N LEU A 376 -9.73 14.27 -3.29
CA LEU A 376 -8.62 14.50 -4.20
C LEU A 376 -8.22 15.97 -4.07
N VAL A 377 -6.93 16.22 -3.88
CA VAL A 377 -6.37 17.57 -3.84
C VAL A 377 -5.23 17.64 -4.83
N ASP A 378 -5.40 18.40 -5.89
CA ASP A 378 -4.33 18.84 -6.76
C ASP A 378 -3.88 20.24 -6.32
N ARG A 379 -2.58 20.49 -6.33
CA ARG A 379 -1.99 21.74 -5.81
C ARG A 379 -1.56 22.70 -6.90
N SER A 380 -1.19 22.22 -8.09
CA SER A 380 -0.82 23.08 -9.21
C SER A 380 -0.56 22.26 -10.47
N GLY A 381 -1.01 22.74 -11.61
CA GLY A 381 -0.77 22.01 -12.85
C GLY A 381 -1.49 22.59 -14.04
N ASN A 382 -1.68 21.80 -15.08
CA ASN A 382 -2.74 22.04 -16.06
C ASN A 382 -3.36 20.67 -16.32
N ASP A 383 -4.37 20.35 -15.55
CA ASP A 383 -4.66 18.98 -15.20
C ASP A 383 -5.88 18.44 -15.94
N HIS A 384 -5.81 17.16 -16.26
CA HIS A 384 -6.80 16.50 -17.08
C HIS A 384 -7.52 15.40 -16.29
N TYR A 385 -8.75 15.70 -15.88
CA TYR A 385 -9.61 14.80 -15.13
C TYR A 385 -10.63 14.12 -16.04
N THR A 386 -10.51 12.81 -16.25
CA THR A 386 -11.39 12.01 -17.12
C THR A 386 -12.06 10.87 -16.38
N GLY A 387 -13.39 10.76 -16.49
CA GLY A 387 -14.13 9.61 -15.98
C GLY A 387 -15.65 9.66 -16.23
N PHE A 388 -16.41 8.82 -15.52
CA PHE A 388 -17.86 8.73 -15.65
C PHE A 388 -18.53 8.28 -14.35
N GLY A 389 -19.51 9.03 -13.83
CA GLY A 389 -20.36 8.63 -12.71
C GLY A 389 -19.69 8.56 -11.33
N LEU A 390 -20.25 9.27 -10.35
CA LEU A 390 -19.75 9.32 -8.97
C LEU A 390 -18.24 9.65 -8.89
N GLY A 391 -17.78 10.66 -9.62
CA GLY A 391 -16.43 11.21 -9.43
C GLY A 391 -16.39 12.74 -9.52
N GLN A 392 -15.19 13.29 -9.59
CA GLN A 392 -14.91 14.73 -9.50
C GLN A 392 -15.63 15.37 -8.29
N GLY A 393 -15.31 14.82 -7.12
CA GLY A 393 -15.86 15.27 -5.84
C GLY A 393 -17.33 14.89 -5.61
N ALA A 394 -17.84 13.87 -6.30
CA ALA A 394 -19.20 13.37 -6.10
C ALA A 394 -19.32 12.41 -4.91
N ALA A 395 -20.51 12.37 -4.30
CA ALA A 395 -20.80 11.52 -3.16
C ALA A 395 -22.19 10.91 -3.22
N ALA A 396 -22.37 9.70 -2.71
CA ALA A 396 -23.67 9.05 -2.62
C ALA A 396 -23.80 8.23 -1.33
N GLN A 397 -25.05 7.96 -0.92
CA GLN A 397 -25.35 7.17 0.27
C GLN A 397 -24.75 7.76 1.56
N GLN A 398 -25.14 9.00 1.90
CA GLN A 398 -24.69 9.73 3.11
C GLN A 398 -23.18 10.01 3.18
N ALA A 399 -22.51 10.14 2.05
CA ALA A 399 -21.05 10.31 1.99
C ALA A 399 -20.62 11.78 1.76
N LEU A 400 -19.32 12.06 1.93
CA LEU A 400 -18.69 13.34 1.62
C LEU A 400 -17.60 13.14 0.55
N GLY A 401 -17.77 13.76 -0.61
CA GLY A 401 -16.82 13.71 -1.72
C GLY A 401 -16.32 15.12 -2.05
N VAL A 402 -15.02 15.26 -2.24
CA VAL A 402 -14.38 16.55 -2.52
C VAL A 402 -13.26 16.34 -3.55
N LEU A 403 -13.28 17.15 -4.61
CA LEU A 403 -12.12 17.42 -5.46
C LEU A 403 -11.74 18.89 -5.27
N VAL A 404 -10.48 19.15 -4.97
CA VAL A 404 -9.90 20.49 -4.92
C VAL A 404 -8.78 20.56 -5.94
N ASP A 405 -8.88 21.48 -6.88
CA ASP A 405 -7.77 21.94 -7.70
C ASP A 405 -7.41 23.36 -7.24
N LEU A 406 -6.12 23.65 -7.10
CA LEU A 406 -5.65 24.88 -6.48
C LEU A 406 -5.03 25.89 -7.45
N ASP A 407 -4.54 25.46 -8.61
CA ASP A 407 -3.89 26.32 -9.60
C ASP A 407 -3.77 25.58 -10.94
N GLY A 408 -4.06 26.24 -12.06
CA GLY A 408 -3.86 25.62 -13.37
C GLY A 408 -4.74 26.16 -14.46
N VAL A 409 -4.82 25.47 -15.59
CA VAL A 409 -5.89 25.65 -16.58
C VAL A 409 -6.37 24.26 -16.95
N ASP A 410 -7.50 23.87 -16.38
CA ASP A 410 -7.81 22.48 -16.18
C ASP A 410 -8.95 22.00 -17.07
N ARG A 411 -9.00 20.67 -17.21
CA ARG A 411 -10.02 20.00 -17.99
C ARG A 411 -10.72 18.93 -17.18
N TYR A 412 -12.01 19.16 -16.95
CA TYR A 412 -12.91 18.24 -16.29
C TYR A 412 -13.85 17.57 -17.32
N ASP A 413 -13.56 16.32 -17.65
CA ASP A 413 -14.31 15.50 -18.61
C ASP A 413 -15.04 14.34 -17.90
N SER A 414 -16.27 14.62 -17.49
CA SER A 414 -17.23 13.71 -16.87
C SER A 414 -18.65 14.12 -17.22
N PRO A 415 -19.47 13.26 -17.86
CA PRO A 415 -20.79 13.68 -18.36
C PRO A 415 -21.83 13.90 -17.26
N ASP A 416 -21.61 13.38 -16.04
CA ASP A 416 -22.62 13.38 -14.98
C ASP A 416 -22.05 13.43 -13.55
N ALA A 417 -20.80 13.84 -13.35
CA ALA A 417 -20.24 13.94 -12.00
C ALA A 417 -19.21 15.07 -11.92
N GLN A 418 -19.67 16.26 -11.49
CA GLN A 418 -18.88 17.48 -11.22
C GLN A 418 -19.48 18.19 -10.00
N GLY A 419 -18.96 17.87 -8.81
CA GLY A 419 -19.39 18.47 -7.53
C GLY A 419 -20.86 18.19 -7.18
N GLN A 420 -21.41 17.04 -7.59
CA GLN A 420 -22.83 16.70 -7.40
C GLN A 420 -23.04 15.36 -6.70
N SER A 421 -24.14 15.22 -5.95
CA SER A 421 -24.39 14.00 -5.17
C SER A 421 -25.26 13.00 -5.91
N GLY A 422 -25.08 11.71 -5.62
CA GLY A 422 -25.99 10.66 -6.02
C GLY A 422 -27.18 10.50 -5.06
N ALA A 423 -27.91 9.40 -5.23
CA ALA A 423 -29.01 9.02 -4.34
C ALA A 423 -28.51 8.64 -2.94
N ASN A 424 -29.43 8.65 -1.99
CA ASN A 424 -29.17 8.47 -0.56
C ASN A 424 -29.94 7.28 0.04
N ASP A 425 -30.51 6.41 -0.80
CA ASP A 425 -31.43 5.34 -0.40
C ASP A 425 -30.89 4.34 0.65
N TYR A 426 -29.58 4.16 0.78
CA TYR A 426 -29.01 3.05 1.55
C TYR A 426 -29.26 3.15 3.06
N HIS A 427 -29.07 4.35 3.64
CA HIS A 427 -29.28 4.58 5.08
C HIS A 427 -30.27 5.71 5.40
N PHE A 428 -30.93 6.28 4.39
CA PHE A 428 -31.77 7.46 4.60
C PHE A 428 -32.93 7.22 5.58
N GLU A 429 -33.56 6.05 5.56
CA GLU A 429 -34.65 5.71 6.50
C GLU A 429 -34.21 5.75 7.97
N ARG A 430 -32.93 5.48 8.23
CA ARG A 430 -32.35 5.47 9.59
C ARG A 430 -31.82 6.85 9.97
N ASP A 431 -31.04 7.46 9.10
CA ASP A 431 -30.21 8.60 9.46
C ASP A 431 -30.83 9.94 9.08
N HIS A 432 -31.67 9.96 8.04
CA HIS A 432 -32.17 11.19 7.41
C HIS A 432 -31.06 12.19 7.03
N VAL A 433 -29.85 11.67 6.79
CA VAL A 433 -28.69 12.42 6.32
C VAL A 433 -28.59 12.30 4.80
N LEU A 434 -28.02 13.32 4.18
CA LEU A 434 -27.76 13.41 2.76
C LEU A 434 -26.25 13.49 2.53
N SER A 435 -25.83 13.05 1.36
CA SER A 435 -24.45 13.23 0.92
C SER A 435 -24.14 14.70 0.65
N PHE A 436 -22.86 15.06 0.72
CA PHE A 436 -22.37 16.36 0.26
C PHE A 436 -21.25 16.16 -0.75
N SER A 437 -21.28 16.95 -1.83
CA SER A 437 -20.31 16.90 -2.91
C SER A 437 -19.69 18.27 -3.16
N ALA A 438 -18.40 18.33 -3.45
CA ALA A 438 -17.73 19.56 -3.83
C ALA A 438 -16.69 19.36 -4.93
N LEU A 439 -16.76 20.19 -5.96
CA LEU A 439 -15.67 20.44 -6.90
C LEU A 439 -15.22 21.88 -6.67
N LEU A 440 -13.97 22.08 -6.25
CA LEU A 440 -13.43 23.40 -5.92
C LEU A 440 -12.21 23.63 -6.80
N ASP A 441 -12.39 24.42 -7.84
CA ASP A 441 -11.35 24.93 -8.69
C ASP A 441 -11.00 26.36 -8.21
N ARG A 442 -9.70 26.65 -8.03
CA ARG A 442 -9.20 27.91 -7.41
C ARG A 442 -8.18 28.66 -8.26
N GLY A 443 -7.85 28.19 -9.45
CA GLY A 443 -6.89 28.85 -10.31
C GLY A 443 -7.15 28.54 -11.78
N GLY A 444 -6.60 29.36 -12.66
CA GLY A 444 -7.00 29.35 -14.06
C GLY A 444 -8.15 30.29 -14.34
N ASP A 445 -8.06 30.98 -15.47
CA ASP A 445 -9.13 31.85 -15.97
C ASP A 445 -9.94 31.14 -17.09
N ASP A 446 -9.49 29.98 -17.57
CA ASP A 446 -9.86 29.40 -18.88
C ASP A 446 -10.12 27.87 -18.85
N ASP A 447 -10.63 27.35 -17.73
CA ASP A 447 -10.93 25.93 -17.53
C ASP A 447 -12.04 25.41 -18.45
N THR A 448 -12.08 24.08 -18.62
CA THR A 448 -13.08 23.42 -19.45
C THR A 448 -13.85 22.34 -18.69
N TYR A 449 -15.18 22.46 -18.75
CA TYR A 449 -16.10 21.52 -18.13
C TYR A 449 -16.97 20.84 -19.18
N SER A 450 -17.09 19.50 -19.10
CA SER A 450 -18.02 18.72 -19.93
C SER A 450 -19.49 18.87 -19.55
N THR A 451 -19.81 19.51 -18.42
CA THR A 451 -21.19 19.81 -18.00
C THR A 451 -21.49 21.31 -18.12
N ALA A 452 -22.61 21.78 -17.54
CA ALA A 452 -23.02 23.18 -17.60
C ALA A 452 -22.28 24.11 -16.61
N ARG A 453 -21.10 23.70 -16.11
CA ARG A 453 -20.23 24.56 -15.27
C ARG A 453 -19.51 25.57 -16.15
N THR A 454 -19.09 26.67 -15.54
CA THR A 454 -18.50 27.82 -16.23
C THR A 454 -17.51 28.53 -15.32
N ASN A 455 -16.49 29.12 -15.93
CA ASN A 455 -15.42 29.82 -15.22
C ASN A 455 -15.93 31.03 -14.42
N GLY A 456 -15.25 31.31 -13.31
CA GLY A 456 -15.56 32.41 -12.39
C GLY A 456 -16.95 32.35 -11.76
N ALA A 457 -17.51 31.14 -11.59
CA ALA A 457 -18.86 30.95 -11.08
C ALA A 457 -18.94 29.96 -9.92
N THR A 458 -19.87 30.24 -8.99
CA THR A 458 -20.33 29.25 -8.00
C THR A 458 -21.66 28.65 -8.46
N SER A 459 -21.68 27.35 -8.69
CA SER A 459 -22.86 26.57 -9.05
C SER A 459 -23.30 25.67 -7.91
N VAL A 460 -24.49 25.91 -7.36
CA VAL A 460 -25.12 25.00 -6.39
C VAL A 460 -26.04 24.04 -7.15
N THR A 461 -25.94 22.75 -6.84
CA THR A 461 -26.65 21.70 -7.60
C THR A 461 -28.13 21.55 -7.24
N SER A 462 -28.60 22.04 -6.08
CA SER A 462 -30.02 22.32 -5.79
C SER A 462 -30.25 23.33 -4.66
N PRO A 463 -31.43 23.97 -4.61
CA PRO A 463 -31.81 24.86 -3.52
C PRO A 463 -31.96 24.10 -2.19
N VAL A 464 -31.40 24.67 -1.12
CA VAL A 464 -31.37 24.13 0.26
C VAL A 464 -32.78 23.91 0.84
N ASP A 465 -33.81 24.54 0.28
CA ASP A 465 -35.17 24.59 0.84
C ASP A 465 -36.15 23.54 0.28
N ALA A 466 -35.71 22.61 -0.56
CA ALA A 466 -36.56 21.52 -1.04
C ALA A 466 -36.69 20.39 0.02
N PRO A 467 -37.87 19.75 0.18
CA PRO A 467 -38.01 18.64 1.11
C PRO A 467 -37.07 17.48 0.72
N ALA A 468 -36.08 17.21 1.58
CA ALA A 468 -35.11 16.15 1.38
C ALA A 468 -35.77 14.77 1.44
N THR A 469 -35.61 13.99 0.36
CA THR A 469 -35.98 12.57 0.29
C THR A 469 -34.75 11.72 0.00
N ALA A 470 -34.86 10.40 0.15
CA ALA A 470 -33.83 9.44 -0.22
C ALA A 470 -33.36 9.58 -1.68
N ALA A 471 -34.26 9.96 -2.57
CA ALA A 471 -34.00 10.17 -3.99
C ALA A 471 -33.33 11.52 -4.31
N THR A 472 -33.03 12.37 -3.33
CA THR A 472 -32.43 13.69 -3.59
C THR A 472 -30.96 13.54 -3.98
N ARG A 473 -30.57 14.13 -5.12
CA ARG A 473 -29.27 13.93 -5.80
C ARG A 473 -28.47 15.22 -5.99
N SER A 474 -28.66 16.21 -5.12
CA SER A 474 -28.26 17.57 -5.49
C SER A 474 -27.82 18.44 -4.31
N TYR A 475 -27.05 17.86 -3.41
CA TYR A 475 -26.42 18.58 -2.31
C TYR A 475 -24.92 18.72 -2.60
N GLY A 476 -24.59 19.70 -3.42
CA GLY A 476 -23.20 19.95 -3.73
C GLY A 476 -22.97 21.29 -4.40
N VAL A 477 -21.69 21.64 -4.45
CA VAL A 477 -21.21 22.91 -4.98
C VAL A 477 -20.08 22.66 -5.97
N CYS A 478 -20.10 23.39 -7.07
CA CYS A 478 -18.95 23.59 -7.93
C CYS A 478 -18.55 25.05 -7.78
N VAL A 479 -17.29 25.31 -7.44
CA VAL A 479 -16.74 26.67 -7.37
C VAL A 479 -15.57 26.72 -8.33
N ASP A 480 -15.50 27.81 -9.09
CA ASP A 480 -14.41 28.20 -9.96
C ASP A 480 -14.23 29.71 -9.76
N ASN A 481 -13.03 30.16 -9.39
CA ASN A 481 -12.82 31.55 -8.94
C ASN A 481 -11.40 32.09 -9.07
#